data_AF-A0A2V8KLM0-F1
#
_entry.id   AF-A0A2V8KLM0-F1
#
_cell.length_a   1.000
_cell.length_b   1.000
_cell.length_c   1.000
_cell.angle_alpha   90.00
_cell.angle_beta   90.00
_cell.angle_gamma   90.00
#
_symmetry.space_group_name_H-M   'P 1'
#
loop_
_entity.id
_entity.type
_entity.pdbx_description
1 polymer ?
#
loop_
_entity_poly.entity_id
_entity_poly.type
_entity_poly.pdbx_seq_one_letter_code
_entity_poly.pdbx_strand_id
1 'polypeptide(L)'
;MAKERKKAVIEAVTEKRVLTDGSRTLEVYKLAGTNHADTMLIGYLPKEKILIEADVYTPGAPDAPPPAQPLVENVNLYDQLQRLKLDVQQITPLHGRSVSIEDLRKAIGKSSAN
;
A
#
# COMPACT_ATOMS: atom_id res chain seq x y z
N MET A 1 -31.87 -9.29 25.03
CA MET A 1 -30.95 -8.21 25.44
C MET A 1 -30.52 -7.47 24.17
N ALA A 2 -31.00 -6.24 23.93
CA ALA A 2 -30.55 -5.43 22.81
C ALA A 2 -29.21 -4.78 23.17
N LYS A 3 -28.15 -4.99 22.39
CA LYS A 3 -26.89 -4.26 22.55
C LYS A 3 -27.15 -2.78 22.28
N GLU A 4 -26.79 -1.91 23.23
CA GLU A 4 -26.76 -0.47 23.00
C GLU A 4 -25.93 -0.18 21.75
N ARG A 5 -26.53 0.52 20.77
CA ARG A 5 -25.83 0.95 19.57
C ARG A 5 -25.00 2.17 19.92
N LYS A 6 -23.75 1.97 20.30
CA LYS A 6 -22.77 3.06 20.38
C LYS A 6 -22.74 3.78 19.03
N LYS A 7 -22.81 5.12 19.04
CA LYS A 7 -22.70 5.92 17.82
C LYS A 7 -21.37 5.62 17.14
N ALA A 8 -21.39 5.43 15.82
CA ALA A 8 -20.18 5.28 15.04
C ALA A 8 -19.32 6.55 15.15
N VAL A 9 -18.02 6.36 15.33
CA VAL A 9 -17.04 7.44 15.20
C VAL A 9 -16.54 7.41 13.77
N ILE A 10 -16.67 8.53 13.06
CA ILE A 10 -16.19 8.70 11.69
C ILE A 10 -15.03 9.69 11.74
N GLU A 11 -13.89 9.31 11.19
CA GLU A 11 -12.72 10.16 11.06
C GLU A 11 -12.34 10.26 9.59
N ALA A 12 -12.28 11.49 9.07
CA ALA A 12 -11.84 11.74 7.70
C ALA A 12 -10.30 11.80 7.64
N VAL A 13 -9.72 11.28 6.56
CA VAL A 13 -8.28 11.38 6.27
C VAL A 13 -8.10 12.33 5.09
N THR A 14 -7.30 13.38 5.28
CA THR A 14 -6.88 14.26 4.18
C THR A 14 -5.64 13.70 3.53
N GLU A 15 -4.44 14.06 4.00
CA GLU A 15 -3.17 13.60 3.44
C GLU A 15 -2.61 12.40 4.21
N LYS A 16 -2.62 12.50 5.54
CA LYS A 16 -2.06 11.49 6.45
C LYS A 16 -2.85 11.43 7.75
N ARG A 17 -3.00 10.23 8.29
CA ARG A 17 -3.46 9.97 9.66
C ARG A 17 -2.56 8.95 10.34
N VAL A 18 -2.27 9.15 11.62
CA VAL A 18 -1.44 8.23 12.42
C VAL A 18 -2.26 7.62 13.54
N LEU A 19 -2.44 6.30 13.52
CA LEU A 19 -3.10 5.54 14.58
C LEU A 19 -2.04 4.79 15.39
N THR A 20 -2.23 4.67 16.69
CA THR A 20 -1.32 3.91 17.56
C THR A 20 -2.06 3.23 18.69
N ASP A 21 -1.60 2.04 19.06
CA ASP A 21 -2.01 1.32 20.27
C ASP A 21 -0.98 1.42 21.42
N GLY A 22 0.05 2.27 21.24
CA GLY A 22 1.18 2.42 22.17
C GLY A 22 2.33 1.44 21.92
N SER A 23 2.12 0.34 21.21
CA SER A 23 3.15 -0.64 20.85
C SER A 23 3.53 -0.60 19.36
N ARG A 24 2.58 -0.21 18.52
CA ARG A 24 2.70 -0.09 17.07
C ARG A 24 2.04 1.20 16.60
N THR A 25 2.49 1.65 15.44
CA THR A 25 1.93 2.79 14.73
C THR A 25 1.46 2.31 13.36
N LEU A 26 0.27 2.73 12.95
CA LEU A 26 -0.24 2.61 11.59
C LEU A 26 -0.35 4.01 11.02
N GLU A 27 0.42 4.28 9.97
CA GLU A 27 0.29 5.49 9.18
C GLU A 27 -0.66 5.21 8.02
N VAL A 28 -1.70 6.01 7.87
CA VAL A 28 -2.68 5.93 6.79
C VAL A 28 -2.44 7.14 5.88
N TYR A 29 -2.25 6.89 4.59
CA TYR A 29 -1.99 7.93 3.59
C TYR A 29 -3.06 7.91 2.52
N LYS A 30 -3.46 9.08 2.04
CA LYS A 30 -4.17 9.17 0.77
C LYS A 30 -3.21 8.84 -0.37
N LEU A 31 -3.62 7.92 -1.25
CA LEU A 31 -2.87 7.60 -2.45
C LEU A 31 -3.31 8.54 -3.58
N ALA A 32 -2.45 9.48 -3.95
CA ALA A 32 -2.74 10.44 -5.01
C ALA A 32 -2.55 9.81 -6.40
N GLY A 33 -3.39 10.22 -7.36
CA GLY A 33 -3.22 9.85 -8.78
C GLY A 33 -3.51 8.39 -9.12
N THR A 34 -4.10 7.62 -8.19
CA THR A 34 -4.56 6.25 -8.45
C THR A 34 -5.78 6.23 -9.37
N ASN A 35 -5.88 5.23 -10.23
CA ASN A 35 -7.07 4.97 -11.05
C ASN A 35 -8.16 4.14 -10.32
N HIS A 36 -7.91 3.71 -9.08
CA HIS A 36 -8.86 2.91 -8.30
C HIS A 36 -10.00 3.77 -7.73
N ALA A 37 -9.65 4.81 -6.96
CA ALA A 37 -10.59 5.80 -6.44
C ALA A 37 -9.85 7.05 -5.93
N ASP A 38 -10.41 8.24 -6.10
CA ASP A 38 -9.83 9.50 -5.60
C ASP A 38 -9.66 9.55 -4.07
N THR A 39 -10.37 8.68 -3.36
CA THR A 39 -10.36 8.54 -1.90
C THR A 39 -9.56 7.35 -1.41
N MET A 40 -8.78 6.70 -2.29
CA MET A 40 -8.00 5.51 -1.94
C MET A 40 -7.00 5.81 -0.81
N LEU A 41 -6.95 4.92 0.17
CA LEU A 41 -6.03 4.99 1.31
C LEU A 41 -5.10 3.78 1.32
N ILE A 42 -3.84 4.00 1.67
CA ILE A 42 -2.85 2.95 1.94
C ILE A 42 -2.45 3.01 3.42
N GLY A 43 -2.23 1.84 4.01
CA GLY A 43 -1.68 1.70 5.36
C GLY A 43 -0.19 1.41 5.31
N TYR A 44 0.57 1.98 6.23
CA TYR A 44 2.00 1.72 6.38
C TYR A 44 2.34 1.47 7.85
N LEU A 45 3.00 0.34 8.10
CA LEU A 45 3.50 -0.05 9.40
C LEU A 45 5.02 0.23 9.43
N PRO A 46 5.48 1.37 9.96
CA PRO A 46 6.87 1.81 9.85
C PRO A 46 7.88 0.91 10.57
N LYS A 47 7.47 0.26 11.67
CA LYS A 47 8.36 -0.62 12.44
C LYS A 47 8.64 -1.91 11.66
N GLU A 48 7.63 -2.46 11.01
CA GLU A 48 7.69 -3.69 10.23
C GLU A 48 8.05 -3.45 8.76
N LYS A 49 8.01 -2.19 8.29
CA LYS A 49 8.24 -1.79 6.91
C LYS A 49 7.27 -2.45 5.93
N ILE A 50 6.03 -2.61 6.37
CA ILE A 50 4.94 -3.24 5.61
C ILE A 50 4.00 -2.16 5.06
N LEU A 51 3.78 -2.20 3.75
CA LEU A 51 2.71 -1.48 3.08
C LEU A 51 1.46 -2.36 2.96
N ILE A 52 0.29 -1.81 3.23
CA ILE A 52 -1.01 -2.43 3.05
C ILE A 52 -1.78 -1.58 2.03
N GLU A 53 -2.23 -2.20 0.96
CA GLU A 53 -3.01 -1.54 -0.09
C GLU A 53 -4.05 -2.49 -0.67
N ALA A 54 -5.05 -1.92 -1.35
CA ALA A 54 -6.10 -2.66 -2.03
C ALA A 54 -6.10 -2.33 -3.53
N ASP A 55 -5.90 -3.36 -4.35
CA ASP A 55 -6.07 -3.34 -5.81
C ASP A 55 -5.19 -2.36 -6.61
N VAL A 56 -4.19 -1.71 -6.00
CA VAL A 56 -3.24 -0.86 -6.73
C VAL A 56 -1.98 -1.63 -7.14
N TYR A 57 -1.69 -2.75 -6.48
CA TYR A 57 -0.74 -3.73 -6.97
C TYR A 57 -1.17 -5.17 -6.64
N THR A 58 -1.55 -5.93 -7.67
CA THR A 58 -1.78 -7.37 -7.52
C THR A 58 -0.58 -8.14 -8.06
N PRO A 59 0.23 -8.80 -7.20
CA PRO A 59 1.36 -9.57 -7.66
C PRO A 59 0.92 -10.79 -8.44
N GLY A 60 1.64 -11.10 -9.52
CA GLY A 60 1.48 -12.35 -10.24
C GLY A 60 1.89 -13.57 -9.40
N ALA A 61 1.74 -14.75 -10.01
CA ALA A 61 2.24 -16.00 -9.44
C ALA A 61 3.74 -15.87 -9.08
N PRO A 62 4.23 -16.61 -8.07
CA PRO A 62 5.66 -16.70 -7.80
C PRO A 62 6.45 -16.97 -9.09
N ASP A 63 7.56 -16.25 -9.26
CA ASP A 63 8.47 -16.37 -10.41
C ASP A 63 7.86 -16.11 -11.80
N ALA A 64 6.65 -15.55 -11.85
CA ALA A 64 6.08 -15.09 -13.12
C ALA A 64 6.97 -14.01 -13.75
N PRO A 65 7.14 -14.02 -15.08
CA PRO A 65 7.86 -12.95 -15.75
C PRO A 65 7.15 -11.61 -15.49
N PRO A 66 7.90 -10.50 -15.40
CA PRO A 66 7.27 -9.18 -15.30
C PRO A 66 6.40 -8.91 -16.54
N PRO A 67 5.38 -8.05 -16.43
CA PRO A 67 4.55 -7.70 -17.57
C PRO A 67 5.41 -7.06 -18.67
N ALA A 68 5.03 -7.26 -19.93
CA ALA A 68 5.77 -6.73 -21.08
C ALA A 68 5.89 -5.19 -21.06
N GLN A 69 4.94 -4.51 -20.41
CA GLN A 69 4.95 -3.09 -20.13
C GLN A 69 4.54 -2.84 -18.68
N PRO A 70 5.20 -1.92 -17.95
CA PRO A 70 4.77 -1.51 -16.62
C PRO A 70 3.31 -1.03 -16.62
N LEU A 71 2.53 -1.50 -15.65
CA LEU A 71 1.20 -0.96 -15.41
C LEU A 71 1.33 0.45 -14.81
N VAL A 72 0.57 1.41 -15.33
CA VAL A 72 0.57 2.80 -14.86
C VAL A 72 0.31 2.88 -13.36
N GLU A 73 -0.61 2.05 -12.85
CA GLU A 73 -0.97 2.01 -11.43
C GLU A 73 0.21 1.56 -10.55
N ASN A 74 0.96 0.54 -10.99
CA ASN A 74 2.16 0.07 -10.29
C ASN A 74 3.27 1.14 -10.26
N VAL A 75 3.43 1.88 -11.37
CA VAL A 75 4.39 2.99 -11.44
C VAL A 75 3.97 4.09 -10.48
N ASN A 76 2.69 4.49 -10.51
CA ASN A 76 2.16 5.50 -9.60
C ASN A 76 2.36 5.09 -8.14
N LEU A 77 2.04 3.86 -7.76
CA LEU A 77 2.24 3.36 -6.40
C LEU A 77 3.70 3.56 -5.97
N TYR A 78 4.66 3.07 -6.78
CA TYR A 78 6.08 3.21 -6.47
C TYR A 78 6.52 4.67 -6.33
N ASP A 79 6.08 5.55 -7.22
CA ASP A 79 6.40 6.98 -7.18
C ASP A 79 5.80 7.66 -5.93
N GLN A 80 4.59 7.27 -5.51
CA GLN A 80 4.01 7.73 -4.24
C GLN A 80 4.82 7.27 -3.03
N LEU A 81 5.32 6.02 -3.01
CA LEU A 81 6.20 5.55 -1.94
C LEU A 81 7.49 6.39 -1.85
N GLN A 82 8.08 6.75 -2.99
CA GLN A 82 9.27 7.60 -3.04
C GLN A 82 8.96 9.04 -2.57
N ARG A 83 7.86 9.62 -3.05
CA ARG A 83 7.41 10.96 -2.66
C ARG A 83 7.15 11.07 -1.16
N LEU A 84 6.49 10.04 -0.59
CA LEU A 84 6.18 9.94 0.84
C LEU A 84 7.40 9.51 1.69
N LYS A 85 8.50 9.10 1.05
CA LYS A 85 9.73 8.60 1.68
C LYS A 85 9.47 7.40 2.61
N LEU A 86 8.62 6.48 2.17
CA LEU A 86 8.31 5.26 2.93
C LEU A 86 9.38 4.19 2.65
N ASP A 87 10.00 3.69 3.71
CA ASP A 87 10.96 2.58 3.65
C ASP A 87 10.22 1.23 3.64
N VAL A 88 9.56 0.94 2.52
CA VAL A 88 8.78 -0.29 2.33
C VAL A 88 9.70 -1.45 1.95
N GLN A 89 9.60 -2.55 2.71
CA GLN A 89 10.27 -3.82 2.40
C GLN A 89 9.29 -4.90 1.94
N GLN A 90 8.07 -4.90 2.49
CA GLN A 90 7.02 -5.84 2.15
C GLN A 90 5.74 -5.09 1.75
N ILE A 91 5.05 -5.61 0.75
CA ILE A 91 3.71 -5.19 0.35
C ILE A 91 2.75 -6.34 0.66
N THR A 92 1.70 -6.03 1.42
CA THR A 92 0.59 -6.92 1.75
C THR A 92 -0.66 -6.40 1.03
N PRO A 93 -0.89 -6.82 -0.23
CA PRO A 93 -2.08 -6.45 -0.98
C PRO A 93 -3.30 -7.17 -0.40
N LEU A 94 -4.49 -6.57 -0.52
CA LEU A 94 -5.74 -7.27 -0.16
C LEU A 94 -6.10 -8.40 -1.13
N HIS A 95 -5.49 -8.42 -2.33
CA HIS A 95 -5.62 -9.48 -3.32
C HIS A 95 -4.27 -10.14 -3.61
N GLY A 96 -4.24 -11.48 -3.56
CA GLY A 96 -3.05 -12.27 -3.85
C GLY A 96 -2.15 -12.50 -2.64
N ARG A 97 -0.84 -12.60 -2.88
CA ARG A 97 0.16 -12.95 -1.85
C ARG A 97 0.88 -11.70 -1.35
N SER A 98 1.36 -11.74 -0.10
CA SER A 98 2.36 -10.76 0.33
C SER A 98 3.67 -10.95 -0.43
N VAL A 99 4.31 -9.85 -0.78
CA VAL A 99 5.49 -9.80 -1.65
C VAL A 99 6.51 -8.80 -1.16
N SER A 100 7.74 -8.91 -1.65
CA SER A 100 8.76 -7.91 -1.38
C SER A 100 8.55 -6.66 -2.23
N ILE A 101 9.13 -5.54 -1.82
CA ILE A 101 9.20 -4.34 -2.67
C ILE A 101 9.93 -4.61 -4.00
N GLU A 102 10.81 -5.62 -4.06
CA GLU A 102 11.50 -6.02 -5.28
C GLU A 102 10.54 -6.58 -6.34
N ASP A 103 9.45 -7.23 -5.93
CA ASP A 103 8.44 -7.70 -6.88
C ASP A 103 7.79 -6.52 -7.61
N LEU A 104 7.46 -5.43 -6.88
CA LEU A 104 6.96 -4.19 -7.49
C LEU A 104 8.02 -3.54 -8.38
N ARG A 105 9.28 -3.44 -7.93
CA ARG A 105 10.39 -2.88 -8.73
C ARG A 105 10.58 -3.64 -10.04
N LYS A 106 10.55 -4.97 -10.00
CA LYS A 106 10.59 -5.83 -11.20
C LYS A 106 9.40 -5.55 -12.12
N ALA A 107 8.20 -5.45 -11.57
CA ALA A 107 6.98 -5.20 -12.35
C ALA A 107 7.00 -3.85 -13.08
N ILE A 108 7.79 -2.88 -12.62
CA ILE A 108 7.94 -1.56 -13.25
C ILE A 108 9.29 -1.38 -13.98
N GLY A 109 10.07 -2.44 -14.16
CA GLY A 109 11.37 -2.38 -14.84
C GLY A 109 12.47 -1.63 -14.08
N LYS A 110 12.35 -1.49 -12.75
CA LYS A 110 13.33 -0.83 -11.85
C LYS A 110 14.11 -1.82 -10.98
N SER A 111 14.29 -3.05 -11.43
CA SER A 111 15.12 -4.04 -10.72
C SER A 111 16.53 -3.47 -10.52
N SER A 112 17.06 -3.56 -9.30
CA SER A 112 18.49 -3.29 -9.09
C SER A 112 19.30 -4.27 -9.94
N ALA A 113 20.15 -3.77 -10.83
CA ALA A 113 21.15 -4.60 -11.48
C ALA A 113 22.07 -5.16 -10.38
N ASN A 114 22.32 -6.47 -10.43
CA ASN A 114 23.38 -7.09 -9.64
C ASN A 114 24.75 -6.50 -10.01
#